data_AF-A0AAF3FH80-F1
#
_entry.id   AF-A0AAF3FH80-F1
#
_cell.length_a   1.000
_cell.length_b   1.000
_cell.length_c   1.000
_cell.angle_alpha   90.00
_cell.angle_beta   90.00
_cell.angle_gamma   90.00
#
_symmetry.space_group_name_H-M   'P 1'
#
loop_
_entity.id
_entity.type
_entity.pdbx_description
1 polymer ?
#
loop_
_entity_poly.entity_id
_entity_poly.type
_entity_poly.pdbx_seq_one_letter_code
_entity_poly.pdbx_strand_id
1 'polypeptide(L)'
;MSIDYGYLVQIACTATLLFVIFSAALSQNPIFINGLLVVVVAGAMIVYILTLQIAVTELPVYFFEIVFEPSMNRYCLLSFWIMCVLASIAFGIVISLQGHSSTVHRKFFHLTVSLIYLSGIFLDPKFTHLCGWLWVCIFVCFEVLRFHSVPPWGDHLNNFFLVFKDGQDNSVLLTPIFLLIGVFLPLFLSPIEETHQPHLYHLAGVASVGIGDAFAAVIGYNYGSMKWPGRDKTIEGTIAMAVSVFVTLFLSRSYCEPPIASTAWLLISAAILSAIEAFVKNVDNLLLPVVGYFLL
;
A
#
# COMPACT_ATOMS: atom_id res chain seq x y z
N MET A 1 21.94 8.05 -17.27
CA MET A 1 22.26 8.29 -15.85
C MET A 1 21.08 7.71 -15.09
N SER A 2 21.25 6.60 -14.37
CA SER A 2 20.12 5.98 -13.66
C SER A 2 19.62 6.97 -12.61
N ILE A 3 18.35 7.35 -12.66
CA ILE A 3 17.77 8.29 -11.70
C ILE A 3 17.72 7.59 -10.34
N ASP A 4 18.44 8.11 -9.35
CA ASP A 4 18.35 7.65 -7.98
C ASP A 4 17.17 8.34 -7.27
N TYR A 5 16.11 7.57 -7.05
CA TYR A 5 14.90 8.03 -6.36
C TYR A 5 15.07 8.15 -4.84
N GLY A 6 16.19 7.68 -4.28
CA GLY A 6 16.43 7.60 -2.84
C GLY A 6 16.29 8.95 -2.14
N TYR A 7 16.91 10.01 -2.68
CA TYR A 7 16.80 11.35 -2.12
C TYR A 7 15.37 11.89 -2.13
N LEU A 8 14.63 11.68 -3.24
CA LEU A 8 13.25 12.12 -3.35
C LEU A 8 12.35 11.44 -2.30
N VAL A 9 12.51 10.13 -2.13
CA VAL A 9 11.80 9.36 -1.10
C VAL A 9 12.13 9.87 0.30
N GLN A 10 13.41 10.04 0.64
CA GLN A 10 13.83 10.52 1.96
C GLN A 10 13.27 11.90 2.28
N ILE A 11 13.32 12.83 1.30
CA ILE A 11 12.80 14.18 1.45
C ILE A 11 11.28 14.15 1.63
N ALA A 12 10.54 13.37 0.83
CA ALA A 12 9.09 13.24 0.92
C ALA A 12 8.66 12.65 2.28
N CYS A 13 9.32 11.59 2.74
CA CYS A 13 9.04 10.97 4.04
C CYS A 13 9.35 11.91 5.20
N THR A 14 10.48 12.63 5.15
CA THR A 14 10.86 13.61 6.17
C THR A 14 9.85 14.76 6.22
N ALA A 15 9.48 15.30 5.06
CA ALA A 15 8.47 16.35 4.96
C ALA A 15 7.13 15.89 5.54
N THR A 16 6.68 14.68 5.19
CA THR A 16 5.44 14.11 5.72
C THR A 16 5.49 13.94 7.24
N LEU A 17 6.61 13.47 7.78
CA LEU A 17 6.80 13.34 9.23
C LEU A 17 6.73 14.71 9.93
N LEU A 18 7.39 15.73 9.38
CA LEU A 18 7.31 17.10 9.90
C LEU A 18 5.87 17.64 9.85
N PHE A 19 5.14 17.38 8.76
CA PHE A 19 3.73 17.75 8.63
C PHE A 19 2.88 17.13 9.73
N VAL A 20 3.01 15.83 9.99
CA VAL A 20 2.29 15.11 11.06
C VAL A 20 2.62 15.68 12.45
N ILE A 21 3.90 15.94 12.74
CA ILE A 21 4.33 16.44 14.05
C ILE A 21 3.78 17.85 14.30
N PHE A 22 3.91 18.75 13.33
CA PHE A 22 3.49 20.15 13.50
C PHE A 22 1.98 20.34 13.36
N SER A 23 1.26 19.47 12.63
CA SER A 23 -0.21 19.55 12.55
C SER A 23 -0.86 19.33 13.91
N ALA A 24 -0.29 18.44 14.75
CA ALA A 24 -0.78 18.20 16.10
C ALA A 24 -0.78 19.47 16.96
N ALA A 25 0.27 20.30 16.83
CA ALA A 25 0.40 21.58 17.54
C ALA A 25 -0.60 22.64 17.03
N LEU A 26 -1.07 22.52 15.79
CA LEU A 26 -2.03 23.44 15.16
C LEU A 26 -3.48 22.95 15.25
N SER A 27 -3.74 21.87 15.99
CA SER A 27 -5.05 21.22 16.09
C SER A 27 -6.21 22.13 16.51
N GLN A 28 -5.94 23.22 17.24
CA GLN A 28 -6.94 24.20 17.68
C GLN A 28 -7.42 25.12 16.54
N ASN A 29 -6.64 25.26 15.47
CA ASN A 29 -6.94 26.13 14.34
C ASN A 29 -6.63 25.39 13.02
N PRO A 30 -7.51 24.46 12.58
CA PRO A 30 -7.25 23.58 11.44
C PRO A 30 -6.92 24.32 10.13
N ILE A 31 -7.38 25.56 9.94
CA ILE A 31 -7.06 26.37 8.75
C ILE A 31 -5.54 26.56 8.59
N PHE A 32 -4.79 26.73 9.68
CA PHE A 32 -3.33 26.89 9.61
C PHE A 32 -2.60 25.61 9.18
N ILE A 33 -3.24 24.44 9.28
CA ILE A 33 -2.67 23.17 8.80
C ILE A 33 -2.50 23.20 7.27
N ASN A 34 -3.37 23.90 6.52
CA ASN A 34 -3.16 24.11 5.09
C ASN A 34 -1.87 24.90 4.82
N GLY A 35 -1.64 25.98 5.59
CA GLY A 35 -0.42 26.78 5.48
C GLY A 35 0.83 25.96 5.79
N LEU A 36 0.76 25.13 6.84
CA LEU A 36 1.83 24.18 7.17
C LEU A 36 2.11 23.21 6.03
N LEU A 37 1.07 22.60 5.43
CA LEU A 37 1.24 21.67 4.31
C LEU A 37 1.96 22.34 3.15
N VAL A 38 1.57 23.56 2.78
CA VAL A 38 2.22 24.35 1.71
C VAL A 38 3.69 24.61 2.04
N VAL A 39 3.99 25.07 3.26
CA VAL A 39 5.37 25.35 3.69
C VAL A 39 6.23 24.10 3.66
N VAL A 40 5.72 22.97 4.16
CA VAL A 40 6.45 21.70 4.19
C VAL A 40 6.71 21.17 2.79
N VAL A 41 5.71 21.21 1.90
CA VAL A 41 5.87 20.75 0.50
C VAL A 41 6.81 21.67 -0.27
N ALA A 42 6.67 23.00 -0.13
CA ALA A 42 7.57 23.95 -0.78
C ALA A 42 9.02 23.80 -0.26
N GLY A 43 9.18 23.60 1.05
CA GLY A 43 10.48 23.31 1.67
C GLY A 43 11.10 22.03 1.12
N ALA A 44 10.30 20.96 0.99
CA ALA A 44 10.74 19.70 0.39
C ALA A 44 11.19 19.88 -1.07
N MET A 45 10.45 20.64 -1.87
CA MET A 45 10.82 20.96 -3.25
C MET A 45 12.13 21.75 -3.31
N ILE A 46 12.31 22.76 -2.45
CA ILE A 46 13.55 23.55 -2.38
C ILE A 46 14.74 22.65 -2.00
N VAL A 47 14.59 21.81 -0.97
CA VAL A 47 15.65 20.87 -0.56
C VAL A 47 16.01 19.95 -1.73
N TYR A 48 15.02 19.43 -2.46
CA TYR A 48 15.27 18.54 -3.60
C TYR A 48 15.96 19.26 -4.77
N ILE A 49 15.55 20.49 -5.08
CA ILE A 49 16.22 21.35 -6.08
C ILE A 49 17.69 21.54 -5.71
N LEU A 50 17.98 21.83 -4.44
CA LEU A 50 19.35 22.00 -3.94
C LEU A 50 20.16 20.70 -4.03
N THR A 51 19.55 19.55 -3.74
CA THR A 51 20.17 18.23 -3.90
C THR A 51 20.53 17.93 -5.36
N LEU A 52 19.63 18.26 -6.29
CA LEU A 52 19.83 18.04 -7.72
C LEU A 52 20.73 19.10 -8.39
N GLN A 53 20.96 20.24 -7.73
CA GLN A 53 21.72 21.38 -8.26
C GLN A 53 21.10 21.95 -9.55
N ILE A 54 19.77 21.92 -9.67
CA ILE A 54 19.03 22.43 -10.84
C ILE A 54 18.39 23.79 -10.54
N ALA A 55 17.93 24.50 -11.58
CA ALA A 55 17.12 25.70 -11.38
C ALA A 55 15.68 25.34 -10.96
N VAL A 56 15.01 26.24 -10.22
CA VAL A 56 13.59 26.06 -9.80
C VAL A 56 12.67 25.80 -11.00
N THR A 57 12.94 26.45 -12.13
CA THR A 57 12.17 26.32 -13.37
C THR A 57 12.34 24.96 -14.06
N GLU A 58 13.39 24.22 -13.75
CA GLU A 58 13.68 22.90 -14.34
C GLU A 58 12.96 21.77 -13.58
N LEU A 59 12.60 21.98 -12.31
CA LEU A 59 11.98 20.95 -11.47
C LEU A 59 10.71 20.34 -12.09
N PRO A 60 9.76 21.10 -12.68
CA PRO A 60 8.58 20.50 -13.31
C PRO A 60 8.93 19.60 -14.50
N VAL A 61 9.93 19.98 -15.31
CA VAL A 61 10.40 19.17 -16.44
C VAL A 61 11.07 17.90 -15.92
N TYR A 62 11.88 18.02 -14.87
CA TYR A 62 12.53 16.87 -14.24
C TYR A 62 11.52 15.84 -13.70
N PHE A 63 10.45 16.29 -13.01
CA PHE A 63 9.37 15.39 -12.59
C PHE A 63 8.61 14.79 -13.78
N PHE A 64 8.39 15.57 -14.84
CA PHE A 64 7.78 15.04 -16.07
C PHE A 64 8.63 13.92 -16.67
N GLU A 65 9.96 14.08 -16.72
CA GLU A 65 10.88 13.06 -17.24
C GLU A 65 10.92 11.80 -16.37
N ILE A 66 10.85 11.94 -15.03
CA ILE A 66 10.72 10.79 -14.12
C ILE A 66 9.43 10.01 -14.41
N VAL A 67 8.30 10.71 -14.50
CA VAL A 67 6.99 10.07 -14.67
C VAL A 67 6.85 9.50 -16.08
N PHE A 68 7.18 10.26 -17.11
CA PHE A 68 6.97 9.90 -18.51
C PHE A 68 8.25 9.46 -19.21
N GLU A 69 9.12 8.77 -18.48
CA GLU A 69 10.32 8.14 -19.02
C GLU A 69 9.97 7.34 -20.30
N PRO A 70 10.72 7.52 -21.41
CA PRO A 70 10.36 6.98 -22.72
C PRO A 70 10.56 5.47 -22.80
N SER A 71 9.64 4.73 -22.18
CA SER A 71 9.62 3.27 -22.08
C SER A 71 8.20 2.75 -22.29
N MET A 72 8.05 1.75 -23.17
CA MET A 72 6.74 1.11 -23.39
C MET A 72 6.20 0.51 -22.08
N ASN A 73 7.07 -0.07 -21.25
CA ASN A 73 6.69 -0.58 -19.94
C ASN A 73 6.14 0.54 -19.05
N ARG A 74 6.82 1.70 -19.01
CA ARG A 74 6.35 2.88 -18.24
C ARG A 74 4.97 3.33 -18.70
N TYR A 75 4.74 3.47 -20.00
CA TYR A 75 3.45 3.93 -20.53
C TYR A 75 2.32 2.93 -20.28
N CYS A 76 2.58 1.63 -20.44
CA CYS A 76 1.63 0.57 -20.09
C CYS A 76 1.28 0.58 -18.61
N LEU A 77 2.30 0.71 -17.73
CA LEU A 77 2.10 0.82 -16.28
C LEU A 77 1.25 2.02 -15.91
N LEU A 78 1.60 3.23 -16.37
CA LEU A 78 0.84 4.44 -16.07
C LEU A 78 -0.62 4.31 -16.52
N SER A 79 -0.85 3.80 -17.73
CA SER A 79 -2.19 3.58 -18.27
C SER A 79 -2.98 2.60 -17.40
N PHE A 80 -2.38 1.47 -17.04
CA PHE A 80 -3.00 0.47 -16.19
C PHE A 80 -3.29 0.97 -14.77
N TRP A 81 -2.33 1.67 -14.17
CA TRP A 81 -2.47 2.22 -12.82
C TRP A 81 -3.53 3.32 -12.76
N ILE A 82 -3.61 4.19 -13.77
CA ILE A 82 -4.70 5.17 -13.88
C ILE A 82 -6.05 4.46 -13.93
N MET A 83 -6.19 3.37 -14.71
CA MET A 83 -7.43 2.59 -14.72
C MET A 83 -7.76 2.00 -13.34
N CYS A 84 -6.77 1.43 -12.63
CA CYS A 84 -6.97 0.93 -11.27
C CYS A 84 -7.41 2.04 -10.30
N VAL A 85 -6.76 3.21 -10.35
CA VAL A 85 -7.09 4.36 -9.49
C VAL A 85 -8.49 4.89 -9.80
N LEU A 86 -8.83 5.08 -11.08
CA LEU A 86 -10.16 5.52 -11.50
C LEU A 86 -11.25 4.53 -11.08
N ALA A 87 -10.99 3.22 -11.22
CA ALA A 87 -11.91 2.19 -10.75
C ALA A 87 -12.10 2.24 -9.23
N SER A 88 -11.03 2.45 -8.45
CA SER A 88 -11.09 2.63 -7.00
C SER A 88 -11.84 3.88 -6.57
N ILE A 89 -11.66 5.01 -7.26
CA ILE A 89 -12.41 6.24 -6.98
C ILE A 89 -13.89 6.04 -7.33
N ALA A 90 -14.20 5.49 -8.50
CA ALA A 90 -15.58 5.25 -8.93
C ALA A 90 -16.30 4.29 -7.98
N PHE A 91 -15.66 3.19 -7.61
CA PHE A 91 -16.17 2.26 -6.60
C PHE A 91 -16.36 2.95 -5.24
N GLY A 92 -15.37 3.74 -4.80
CA GLY A 92 -15.44 4.53 -3.58
C GLY A 92 -16.64 5.47 -3.54
N ILE A 93 -16.89 6.19 -4.63
CA ILE A 93 -18.05 7.08 -4.77
C ILE A 93 -19.35 6.28 -4.71
N VAL A 94 -19.46 5.18 -5.48
CA VAL A 94 -20.68 4.34 -5.49
C VAL A 94 -21.01 3.82 -4.10
N ILE A 95 -20.03 3.31 -3.36
CA ILE A 95 -20.24 2.78 -2.02
C ILE A 95 -20.50 3.91 -1.00
N SER A 96 -19.82 5.05 -1.13
CA SER A 96 -20.08 6.23 -0.28
C SER A 96 -21.53 6.72 -0.45
N LEU A 97 -22.05 6.73 -1.68
CA LEU A 97 -23.46 7.06 -1.96
C LEU A 97 -24.46 6.03 -1.39
N GLN A 98 -24.06 4.76 -1.23
CA GLN A 98 -24.86 3.73 -0.56
C GLN A 98 -24.84 3.87 0.97
N GLY A 99 -23.84 4.54 1.54
CA GLY A 99 -23.72 4.83 2.97
C GLY A 99 -23.28 3.65 3.85
N HIS A 100 -23.04 2.47 3.28
CA HIS A 100 -22.54 1.30 4.02
C HIS A 100 -21.50 0.52 3.21
N SER A 101 -20.49 -0.04 3.88
CA SER A 101 -19.56 -0.99 3.25
C SER A 101 -19.49 -2.32 4.02
N SER A 102 -18.97 -3.35 3.36
CA SER A 102 -18.69 -4.65 3.98
C SER A 102 -17.21 -4.99 3.87
N THR A 103 -16.76 -6.00 4.61
CA THR A 103 -15.38 -6.50 4.51
C THR A 103 -15.01 -6.93 3.08
N VAL A 104 -15.97 -7.46 2.32
CA VAL A 104 -15.76 -7.84 0.92
C VAL A 104 -15.54 -6.60 0.04
N HIS A 105 -16.29 -5.51 0.27
CA HIS A 105 -16.06 -4.25 -0.45
C HIS A 105 -14.64 -3.72 -0.23
N ARG A 106 -14.09 -3.83 0.99
CA ARG A 106 -12.70 -3.43 1.26
C ARG A 106 -11.67 -4.26 0.49
N LYS A 107 -11.99 -5.50 0.12
CA LYS A 107 -11.11 -6.36 -0.70
C LYS A 107 -10.96 -5.86 -2.14
N PHE A 108 -11.85 -4.98 -2.61
CA PHE A 108 -11.65 -4.28 -3.88
C PHE A 108 -10.36 -3.43 -3.86
N PHE A 109 -10.09 -2.72 -2.76
CA PHE A 109 -8.86 -1.95 -2.61
C PHE A 109 -7.63 -2.86 -2.48
N HIS A 110 -7.76 -4.01 -1.81
CA HIS A 110 -6.68 -5.01 -1.73
C HIS A 110 -6.33 -5.56 -3.11
N LEU A 111 -7.34 -5.80 -3.95
CA LEU A 111 -7.15 -6.22 -5.33
C LEU A 111 -6.43 -5.15 -6.15
N THR A 112 -6.95 -3.92 -6.18
CA THR A 112 -6.38 -2.85 -7.03
C THR A 112 -4.94 -2.49 -6.64
N VAL A 113 -4.63 -2.39 -5.34
CA VAL A 113 -3.24 -2.14 -4.89
C VAL A 113 -2.32 -3.31 -5.24
N SER A 114 -2.80 -4.55 -5.14
CA SER A 114 -2.03 -5.74 -5.53
C SER A 114 -1.76 -5.78 -7.03
N LEU A 115 -2.72 -5.37 -7.86
CA LEU A 115 -2.53 -5.25 -9.31
C LEU A 115 -1.49 -4.18 -9.66
N ILE A 116 -1.54 -3.02 -9.00
CA ILE A 116 -0.54 -1.96 -9.16
C ILE A 116 0.84 -2.47 -8.79
N TYR A 117 0.98 -3.10 -7.61
CA TYR A 117 2.26 -3.65 -7.15
C TYR A 117 2.80 -4.75 -8.06
N LEU A 118 1.98 -5.75 -8.41
CA LEU A 118 2.40 -6.87 -9.25
C LEU A 118 2.80 -6.41 -10.65
N SER A 119 2.01 -5.55 -11.29
CA SER A 119 2.40 -5.00 -12.60
C SER A 119 3.70 -4.20 -12.48
N GLY A 120 3.82 -3.40 -11.43
CA GLY A 120 4.98 -2.54 -11.16
C GLY A 120 6.27 -3.30 -10.92
N ILE A 121 6.29 -4.27 -10.02
CA ILE A 121 7.53 -4.93 -9.60
C ILE A 121 8.22 -5.67 -10.75
N PHE A 122 7.46 -6.24 -11.68
CA PHE A 122 8.02 -6.99 -12.81
C PHE A 122 8.37 -6.12 -14.02
N LEU A 123 7.76 -4.93 -14.15
CA LEU A 123 7.95 -4.06 -15.33
C LEU A 123 8.85 -2.85 -15.04
N ASP A 124 8.77 -2.30 -13.82
CA ASP A 124 9.60 -1.21 -13.34
C ASP A 124 9.63 -1.13 -11.80
N PRO A 125 10.50 -1.91 -11.14
CA PRO A 125 10.54 -1.99 -9.69
C PRO A 125 11.01 -0.68 -9.04
N LYS A 126 11.92 0.08 -9.66
CA LYS A 126 12.43 1.34 -9.09
C LYS A 126 11.34 2.41 -9.02
N PHE A 127 10.59 2.59 -10.10
CA PHE A 127 9.47 3.53 -10.12
C PHE A 127 8.33 3.07 -9.21
N THR A 128 8.11 1.76 -9.11
CA THR A 128 7.14 1.17 -8.18
C THR A 128 7.52 1.45 -6.72
N HIS A 129 8.81 1.33 -6.37
CA HIS A 129 9.32 1.68 -5.05
C HIS A 129 9.09 3.17 -4.73
N LEU A 130 9.44 4.07 -5.67
CA LEU A 130 9.17 5.51 -5.53
C LEU A 130 7.68 5.78 -5.31
N CYS A 131 6.81 5.28 -6.20
CA CYS A 131 5.38 5.51 -6.13
C CYS A 131 4.76 4.93 -4.86
N GLY A 132 5.23 3.77 -4.40
CA GLY A 132 4.79 3.18 -3.13
C GLY A 132 5.01 4.12 -1.94
N TRP A 133 6.22 4.67 -1.79
CA TRP A 133 6.53 5.62 -0.73
C TRP A 133 5.72 6.92 -0.84
N LEU A 134 5.60 7.47 -2.05
CA LEU A 134 4.81 8.68 -2.29
C LEU A 134 3.33 8.47 -1.94
N TRP A 135 2.74 7.32 -2.30
CA TRP A 135 1.35 7.01 -1.95
C TRP A 135 1.15 6.84 -0.45
N VAL A 136 2.10 6.22 0.27
CA VAL A 136 2.07 6.19 1.75
C VAL A 136 2.08 7.61 2.31
N CYS A 137 2.96 8.49 1.82
CA CYS A 137 3.02 9.89 2.25
C CYS A 137 1.70 10.64 1.99
N ILE A 138 1.10 10.45 0.82
CA ILE A 138 -0.18 11.06 0.43
C ILE A 138 -1.31 10.60 1.36
N PHE A 139 -1.42 9.29 1.63
CA PHE A 139 -2.47 8.78 2.52
C PHE A 139 -2.30 9.23 3.96
N VAL A 140 -1.06 9.36 4.45
CA VAL A 140 -0.78 9.98 5.76
C VAL A 140 -1.22 11.45 5.76
N CYS A 141 -0.92 12.22 4.71
CA CYS A 141 -1.37 13.60 4.61
C CYS A 141 -2.90 13.71 4.58
N PHE A 142 -3.59 12.88 3.79
CA PHE A 142 -5.05 12.81 3.78
C PHE A 142 -5.60 12.48 5.16
N GLU A 143 -5.00 11.54 5.87
CA GLU A 143 -5.43 11.17 7.21
C GLU A 143 -5.26 12.32 8.21
N VAL A 144 -4.17 13.07 8.15
CA VAL A 144 -3.97 14.28 8.98
C VAL A 144 -5.04 15.34 8.68
N LEU A 145 -5.28 15.64 7.40
CA LEU A 145 -6.28 16.62 6.98
C LEU A 145 -7.69 16.20 7.42
N ARG A 146 -8.01 14.91 7.29
CA ARG A 146 -9.29 14.32 7.70
C ARG A 146 -9.45 14.35 9.22
N PHE A 147 -8.46 13.87 9.96
CA PHE A 147 -8.48 13.75 11.42
C PHE A 147 -8.69 15.12 12.08
N HIS A 148 -8.00 16.15 11.60
CA HIS A 148 -8.15 17.53 12.10
C HIS A 148 -9.32 18.30 11.47
N SER A 149 -10.13 17.67 10.60
CA SER A 149 -11.26 18.30 9.90
C SER A 149 -10.86 19.61 9.19
N VAL A 150 -9.73 19.60 8.49
CA VAL A 150 -9.16 20.79 7.84
C VAL A 150 -10.00 21.20 6.63
N PRO A 151 -10.62 22.40 6.59
CA PRO A 151 -11.40 22.83 5.43
C PRO A 151 -10.50 23.19 4.23
N PRO A 152 -10.95 22.98 2.98
CA PRO A 152 -12.21 22.35 2.57
C PRO A 152 -12.17 20.81 2.56
N TRP A 153 -11.05 20.19 2.94
CA TRP A 153 -10.76 18.77 2.71
C TRP A 153 -11.50 17.82 3.67
N GLY A 154 -11.56 18.17 4.95
CA GLY A 154 -11.97 17.29 6.05
C GLY A 154 -13.30 16.59 5.82
N ASP A 155 -14.33 17.34 5.41
CA ASP A 155 -15.67 16.79 5.16
C ASP A 155 -15.68 15.83 3.97
N HIS A 156 -15.02 16.20 2.86
CA HIS A 156 -14.92 15.34 1.68
C HIS A 156 -14.18 14.03 1.98
N LEU A 157 -13.07 14.12 2.72
CA LEU A 157 -12.30 12.96 3.12
C LEU A 157 -13.09 12.08 4.10
N ASN A 158 -13.82 12.68 5.05
CA ASN A 158 -14.69 11.91 5.96
C ASN A 158 -15.79 11.18 5.20
N ASN A 159 -16.49 11.84 4.29
CA ASN A 159 -17.56 11.24 3.48
C ASN A 159 -17.05 10.08 2.61
N PHE A 160 -15.82 10.20 2.08
CA PHE A 160 -15.22 9.16 1.26
C PHE A 160 -14.67 7.99 2.10
N PHE A 161 -13.90 8.26 3.16
CA PHE A 161 -13.17 7.23 3.89
C PHE A 161 -13.96 6.57 5.02
N LEU A 162 -14.83 7.29 5.74
CA LEU A 162 -15.50 6.73 6.93
C LEU A 162 -16.46 5.58 6.58
N VAL A 163 -17.02 5.56 5.37
CA VAL A 163 -17.86 4.44 4.90
C VAL A 163 -17.07 3.13 4.87
N PHE A 164 -15.74 3.20 4.68
CA PHE A 164 -14.82 2.06 4.66
C PHE A 164 -14.11 1.81 5.99
N LYS A 165 -14.46 2.52 7.06
CA LYS A 165 -13.85 2.35 8.38
C LYS A 165 -13.91 0.87 8.80
N ASP A 166 -12.77 0.30 9.16
CA ASP A 166 -12.69 -1.06 9.68
C ASP A 166 -12.97 -1.07 11.19
N GLY A 167 -13.41 -2.21 11.74
CA GLY A 167 -13.67 -2.35 13.18
C GLY A 167 -12.42 -2.17 14.05
N GLN A 168 -11.23 -2.32 13.45
CA GLN A 168 -9.94 -2.06 14.10
C GLN A 168 -9.52 -0.58 14.08
N ASP A 169 -10.17 0.26 13.26
CA ASP A 169 -9.86 1.69 13.19
C ASP A 169 -10.59 2.46 14.30
N ASN A 170 -9.92 3.45 14.89
CA ASN A 170 -10.48 4.31 15.93
C ASN A 170 -10.89 5.67 15.33
N SER A 171 -10.47 6.78 15.95
CA SER A 171 -10.61 8.12 15.39
C SER A 171 -9.68 8.32 14.19
N VAL A 172 -8.55 7.60 14.15
CA VAL A 172 -7.59 7.54 13.04
C VAL A 172 -7.89 6.31 12.17
N LEU A 173 -7.90 6.48 10.85
CA LEU A 173 -8.09 5.43 9.86
C LEU A 173 -6.73 4.88 9.41
N LEU A 174 -6.26 3.84 10.10
CA LEU A 174 -4.94 3.24 9.83
C LEU A 174 -5.01 2.13 8.80
N THR A 175 -6.15 1.46 8.65
CA THR A 175 -6.30 0.30 7.77
C THR A 175 -5.87 0.58 6.31
N PRO A 176 -6.26 1.70 5.65
CA PRO A 176 -5.79 2.01 4.30
C PRO A 176 -4.27 2.24 4.22
N ILE A 177 -3.68 2.87 5.24
CA ILE A 177 -2.23 3.12 5.32
C ILE A 177 -1.49 1.80 5.53
N PHE A 178 -1.96 0.95 6.44
CA PHE A 178 -1.38 -0.36 6.72
C PHE A 178 -1.51 -1.31 5.54
N LEU A 179 -2.58 -1.23 4.74
CA LEU A 179 -2.69 -1.97 3.49
C LEU A 179 -1.58 -1.56 2.50
N LEU A 180 -1.38 -0.25 2.28
CA LEU A 180 -0.32 0.26 1.40
C LEU A 180 1.07 -0.17 1.89
N ILE A 181 1.36 0.08 3.18
CA ILE A 181 2.63 -0.32 3.78
C ILE A 181 2.79 -1.83 3.66
N GLY A 182 1.80 -2.63 4.05
CA GLY A 182 1.88 -4.09 4.03
C GLY A 182 2.18 -4.66 2.66
N VAL A 183 1.52 -4.18 1.61
CA VAL A 183 1.72 -4.66 0.24
C VAL A 183 3.11 -4.28 -0.28
N PHE A 184 3.58 -3.06 -0.02
CA PHE A 184 4.86 -2.56 -0.54
C PHE A 184 6.06 -2.84 0.38
N LEU A 185 5.83 -3.26 1.63
CA LEU A 185 6.87 -3.42 2.66
C LEU A 185 8.07 -4.25 2.17
N PRO A 186 7.88 -5.41 1.52
CA PRO A 186 9.02 -6.19 1.03
C PRO A 186 9.94 -5.40 0.08
N LEU A 187 9.36 -4.61 -0.82
CA LEU A 187 10.10 -3.75 -1.75
C LEU A 187 10.77 -2.56 -1.03
N PHE A 188 10.16 -2.04 0.04
CA PHE A 188 10.77 -1.00 0.86
C PHE A 188 11.98 -1.51 1.64
N LEU A 189 11.91 -2.74 2.15
CA LEU A 189 12.99 -3.37 2.90
C LEU A 189 14.13 -3.83 1.99
N SER A 190 13.81 -4.25 0.78
CA SER A 190 14.78 -4.69 -0.22
C SER A 190 14.44 -4.06 -1.59
N PRO A 191 14.93 -2.84 -1.89
CA PRO A 191 14.75 -2.24 -3.20
C PRO A 191 15.46 -3.06 -4.28
N ILE A 192 14.79 -3.25 -5.42
CA ILE A 192 15.33 -4.01 -6.55
C ILE A 192 16.04 -3.06 -7.53
N GLU A 193 17.29 -3.38 -7.86
CA GLU A 193 18.05 -2.67 -8.89
C GLU A 193 17.63 -3.11 -10.31
N GLU A 194 17.86 -2.28 -11.33
CA GLU A 194 17.42 -2.52 -12.72
C GLU A 194 17.91 -3.84 -13.32
N THR A 195 19.06 -4.36 -12.85
CA THR A 195 19.67 -5.58 -13.38
C THR A 195 19.13 -6.85 -12.74
N HIS A 196 18.31 -6.73 -11.69
CA HIS A 196 17.84 -7.86 -10.90
C HIS A 196 16.32 -8.04 -11.05
N GLN A 197 15.89 -9.29 -10.97
CA GLN A 197 14.48 -9.67 -10.84
C GLN A 197 14.09 -9.72 -9.37
N PRO A 198 12.80 -9.61 -9.04
CA PRO A 198 12.35 -9.78 -7.66
C PRO A 198 12.69 -11.17 -7.12
N HIS A 199 13.13 -11.25 -5.88
CA HIS A 199 13.04 -12.48 -5.08
C HIS A 199 11.61 -12.75 -4.59
N LEU A 200 11.36 -13.99 -4.16
CA LEU A 200 10.05 -14.44 -3.74
C LEU A 200 9.49 -13.70 -2.51
N TYR A 201 10.36 -13.27 -1.58
CA TYR A 201 9.97 -12.45 -0.44
C TYR A 201 9.36 -11.11 -0.85
N HIS A 202 9.69 -10.56 -2.02
CA HIS A 202 9.05 -9.34 -2.50
C HIS A 202 7.56 -9.50 -2.75
N LEU A 203 7.08 -10.73 -2.92
CA LEU A 203 5.67 -11.02 -3.13
C LEU A 203 4.94 -11.34 -1.83
N ALA A 204 5.62 -11.33 -0.68
CA ALA A 204 5.03 -11.65 0.62
C ALA A 204 3.80 -10.78 0.94
N GLY A 205 3.89 -9.47 0.67
CA GLY A 205 2.81 -8.52 0.92
C GLY A 205 1.56 -8.83 0.09
N VAL A 206 1.72 -8.97 -1.23
CA VAL A 206 0.61 -9.32 -2.13
C VAL A 206 0.07 -10.72 -1.86
N ALA A 207 0.93 -11.71 -1.67
CA ALA A 207 0.50 -13.08 -1.46
C ALA A 207 -0.34 -13.20 -0.18
N SER A 208 0.10 -12.57 0.92
CA SER A 208 -0.57 -12.68 2.22
C SER A 208 -1.76 -11.73 2.36
N VAL A 209 -1.57 -10.42 2.20
CA VAL A 209 -2.60 -9.40 2.44
C VAL A 209 -3.47 -9.19 1.20
N GLY A 210 -2.86 -9.12 0.03
CA GLY A 210 -3.59 -8.89 -1.22
C GLY A 210 -4.53 -10.05 -1.59
N ILE A 211 -3.95 -11.26 -1.68
CA ILE A 211 -4.62 -12.46 -2.17
C ILE A 211 -5.10 -13.32 -1.01
N GLY A 212 -4.22 -13.68 -0.08
CA GLY A 212 -4.52 -14.56 1.05
C GLY A 212 -5.72 -14.11 1.88
N ASP A 213 -5.65 -12.90 2.41
CA ASP A 213 -6.71 -12.31 3.24
C ASP A 213 -8.01 -12.05 2.45
N ALA A 214 -7.92 -11.74 1.15
CA ALA A 214 -9.11 -11.68 0.29
C ALA A 214 -9.81 -13.04 0.15
N PHE A 215 -9.07 -14.12 -0.09
CA PHE A 215 -9.61 -15.48 -0.14
C PHE A 215 -10.17 -15.91 1.22
N ALA A 216 -9.48 -15.59 2.32
CA ALA A 216 -9.95 -15.85 3.67
C ALA A 216 -11.33 -15.22 3.92
N ALA A 217 -11.47 -13.93 3.56
CA ALA A 217 -12.70 -13.18 3.77
C ALA A 217 -13.84 -13.67 2.88
N VAL A 218 -13.59 -13.89 1.59
CA VAL A 218 -14.63 -14.29 0.62
C VAL A 218 -15.10 -15.72 0.90
N ILE A 219 -14.18 -16.67 1.10
CA ILE A 219 -14.56 -18.06 1.37
C ILE A 219 -15.12 -18.21 2.77
N GLY A 220 -14.53 -17.56 3.78
CA GLY A 220 -15.06 -17.58 5.14
C GLY A 220 -16.47 -16.98 5.25
N TYR A 221 -16.77 -15.92 4.48
CA TYR A 221 -18.11 -15.33 4.45
C TYR A 221 -19.15 -16.21 3.75
N ASN A 222 -18.82 -16.79 2.59
CA ASN A 222 -19.78 -17.54 1.78
C ASN A 222 -19.95 -19.01 2.19
N TYR A 223 -18.88 -19.64 2.69
CA TYR A 223 -18.81 -21.09 2.92
C TYR A 223 -18.33 -21.47 4.33
N GLY A 224 -17.96 -20.50 5.16
CA GLY A 224 -17.44 -20.78 6.49
C GLY A 224 -18.52 -21.28 7.44
N SER A 225 -18.34 -22.50 7.95
CA SER A 225 -19.26 -23.14 8.90
C SER A 225 -18.61 -23.36 10.26
N MET A 226 -17.30 -23.64 10.29
CA MET A 226 -16.57 -23.97 11.51
C MET A 226 -15.66 -22.82 11.94
N LYS A 227 -16.00 -22.16 13.04
CA LYS A 227 -15.18 -21.09 13.63
C LYS A 227 -14.04 -21.65 14.48
N TRP A 228 -12.91 -20.95 14.47
CA TRP A 228 -11.86 -21.21 15.46
C TRP A 228 -12.38 -20.91 16.89
N PRO A 229 -12.02 -21.71 17.92
CA PRO A 229 -12.50 -21.49 19.28
C PRO A 229 -12.20 -20.07 19.79
N GLY A 230 -13.24 -19.34 20.17
CA GLY A 230 -13.12 -17.96 20.67
C GLY A 230 -12.74 -16.92 19.60
N ARG A 231 -12.91 -17.23 18.30
CA ARG A 231 -12.58 -16.34 17.19
C ARG A 231 -13.75 -16.15 16.24
N ASP A 232 -13.69 -15.03 15.51
CA ASP A 232 -14.67 -14.68 14.48
C ASP A 232 -14.33 -15.31 13.12
N LYS A 233 -13.06 -15.75 12.95
CA LYS A 233 -12.52 -16.34 11.74
C LYS A 233 -12.86 -17.84 11.65
N THR A 234 -13.07 -18.31 10.43
CA THR A 234 -13.48 -19.69 10.11
C THR A 234 -12.29 -20.54 9.64
N ILE A 235 -12.30 -21.83 9.95
CA ILE A 235 -11.30 -22.80 9.49
C ILE A 235 -11.26 -22.85 7.97
N GLU A 236 -12.42 -22.82 7.30
CA GLU A 236 -12.53 -22.83 5.84
C GLU A 236 -11.83 -21.60 5.21
N GLY A 237 -12.02 -20.42 5.81
CA GLY A 237 -11.30 -19.19 5.43
C GLY A 237 -9.79 -19.31 5.62
N THR A 238 -9.33 -19.89 6.74
CA THR A 238 -7.90 -20.16 6.99
C THR A 238 -7.31 -21.10 5.95
N ILE A 239 -8.01 -22.19 5.61
CA ILE A 239 -7.58 -23.13 4.56
C ILE A 239 -7.54 -22.43 3.20
N ALA A 240 -8.54 -21.61 2.87
CA ALA A 240 -8.59 -20.86 1.62
C ALA A 240 -7.37 -19.93 1.47
N MET A 241 -7.01 -19.21 2.54
CA MET A 241 -5.80 -18.39 2.58
C MET A 241 -4.53 -19.22 2.38
N ALA A 242 -4.38 -20.33 3.12
CA ALA A 242 -3.19 -21.16 3.01
C ALA A 242 -3.01 -21.67 1.56
N VAL A 243 -4.09 -22.12 0.92
CA VAL A 243 -4.07 -22.58 -0.47
C VAL A 243 -3.74 -21.43 -1.42
N SER A 244 -4.38 -20.26 -1.29
CA SER A 244 -4.18 -19.14 -2.21
C SER A 244 -2.77 -18.54 -2.08
N VAL A 245 -2.23 -18.41 -0.86
CA VAL A 245 -0.85 -17.97 -0.61
C VAL A 245 0.12 -18.98 -1.24
N PHE A 246 -0.04 -20.27 -0.98
CA PHE A 246 0.81 -21.31 -1.55
C PHE A 246 0.80 -21.27 -3.08
N VAL A 247 -0.37 -21.24 -3.70
CA VAL A 247 -0.51 -21.22 -5.17
C VAL A 247 0.14 -19.96 -5.75
N THR A 248 -0.09 -18.79 -5.14
CA THR A 248 0.52 -17.53 -5.58
C THR A 248 2.04 -17.62 -5.55
N LEU A 249 2.62 -18.03 -4.43
CA LEU A 249 4.07 -18.13 -4.27
C LEU A 249 4.64 -19.21 -5.21
N PHE A 250 3.97 -20.36 -5.34
CA PHE A 250 4.40 -21.45 -6.20
C PHE A 250 4.47 -21.04 -7.67
N LEU A 251 3.43 -20.38 -8.19
CA LEU A 251 3.39 -19.90 -9.57
C LEU A 251 4.40 -18.77 -9.82
N SER A 252 4.70 -17.97 -8.79
CA SER A 252 5.63 -16.84 -8.93
C SER A 252 7.10 -17.24 -9.00
N ARG A 253 7.45 -18.48 -8.61
CA ARG A 253 8.83 -18.97 -8.57
C ARG A 253 9.59 -18.82 -9.88
N SER A 254 8.90 -19.03 -11.01
CA SER A 254 9.51 -18.95 -12.35
C SER A 254 9.91 -17.52 -12.75
N TYR A 255 9.39 -16.52 -12.05
CA TYR A 255 9.64 -15.10 -12.32
C TYR A 255 10.56 -14.47 -11.27
N CYS A 256 11.07 -15.27 -10.31
CA CYS A 256 11.86 -14.75 -9.21
C CYS A 256 13.31 -15.24 -9.23
N GLU A 257 14.20 -14.42 -8.67
CA GLU A 257 15.62 -14.75 -8.55
C GLU A 257 15.91 -15.75 -7.42
N PRO A 258 16.95 -16.59 -7.56
CA PRO A 258 17.42 -17.49 -6.51
C PRO A 258 17.85 -16.76 -5.22
N PRO A 259 17.78 -17.39 -4.03
CA PRO A 259 17.38 -18.78 -3.80
C PRO A 259 15.86 -18.98 -3.90
N ILE A 260 15.44 -20.00 -4.65
CA ILE A 260 14.01 -20.24 -4.92
C ILE A 260 13.45 -21.28 -3.96
N ALA A 261 13.00 -20.91 -2.76
CA ALA A 261 11.98 -21.67 -2.00
C ALA A 261 12.26 -23.19 -1.78
N SER A 262 11.40 -23.94 -1.12
CA SER A 262 11.16 -25.34 -1.52
C SER A 262 9.66 -25.52 -1.52
N THR A 263 9.11 -26.46 -2.28
CA THR A 263 7.64 -26.62 -2.29
C THR A 263 7.11 -26.90 -0.88
N ALA A 264 7.86 -27.70 -0.10
CA ALA A 264 7.58 -27.94 1.31
C ALA A 264 7.66 -26.65 2.15
N TRP A 265 8.66 -25.81 1.93
CA TRP A 265 8.82 -24.55 2.65
C TRP A 265 7.74 -23.52 2.30
N LEU A 266 7.26 -23.48 1.05
CA LEU A 266 6.13 -22.63 0.67
C LEU A 266 4.83 -23.07 1.36
N LEU A 267 4.60 -24.38 1.48
CA LEU A 267 3.46 -24.90 2.24
C LEU A 267 3.54 -24.52 3.72
N ILE A 268 4.72 -24.66 4.33
CA ILE A 268 4.96 -24.26 5.73
C ILE A 268 4.71 -22.75 5.90
N SER A 269 5.26 -21.94 5.00
CA SER A 269 5.11 -20.48 5.05
C SER A 269 3.63 -20.08 4.92
N ALA A 270 2.91 -20.65 3.97
CA ALA A 270 1.48 -20.40 3.79
C ALA A 270 0.65 -20.83 5.02
N ALA A 271 0.98 -21.98 5.62
CA ALA A 271 0.33 -22.44 6.84
C ALA A 271 0.57 -21.48 8.02
N ILE A 272 1.82 -21.03 8.22
CA ILE A 272 2.17 -20.06 9.27
C ILE A 272 1.41 -18.75 9.07
N LEU A 273 1.43 -18.19 7.87
CA LEU A 273 0.73 -16.93 7.56
C LEU A 273 -0.79 -17.06 7.77
N SER A 274 -1.40 -18.16 7.33
CA SER A 274 -2.83 -18.40 7.55
C SER A 274 -3.19 -18.58 9.02
N ALA A 275 -2.31 -19.18 9.82
CA ALA A 275 -2.50 -19.29 11.26
C ALA A 275 -2.40 -17.92 11.94
N ILE A 276 -1.42 -17.11 11.56
CA ILE A 276 -1.29 -15.74 12.07
C ILE A 276 -2.58 -14.95 11.81
N GLU A 277 -3.11 -15.01 10.58
CA GLU A 277 -4.38 -14.36 10.21
C GLU A 277 -5.57 -14.85 11.06
N ALA A 278 -5.61 -16.14 11.39
CA ALA A 278 -6.69 -16.72 12.20
C ALA A 278 -6.65 -16.26 13.67
N PHE A 279 -5.46 -16.00 14.22
CA PHE A 279 -5.25 -15.83 15.67
C PHE A 279 -4.84 -14.42 16.09
N VAL A 280 -4.25 -13.61 15.21
CA VAL A 280 -3.86 -12.22 15.47
C VAL A 280 -4.99 -11.27 15.06
N LYS A 281 -5.23 -10.25 15.88
CA LYS A 281 -6.24 -9.21 15.59
C LYS A 281 -5.55 -7.86 15.39
N ASN A 282 -6.12 -7.01 14.54
CA ASN A 282 -5.84 -5.57 14.40
C ASN A 282 -4.50 -5.16 13.76
N VAL A 283 -3.61 -6.09 13.45
CA VAL A 283 -2.27 -5.79 12.88
C VAL A 283 -1.88 -6.77 11.76
N ASP A 284 -2.83 -7.54 11.25
CA ASP A 284 -2.67 -8.53 10.18
C ASP A 284 -2.06 -7.92 8.91
N ASN A 285 -2.57 -6.77 8.47
CA ASN A 285 -2.08 -6.07 7.27
C ASN A 285 -0.60 -5.65 7.34
N LEU A 286 0.00 -5.58 8.53
CA LEU A 286 1.43 -5.29 8.71
C LEU A 286 2.24 -6.52 9.12
N LEU A 287 1.69 -7.37 9.99
CA LEU A 287 2.40 -8.53 10.52
C LEU A 287 2.58 -9.62 9.46
N LEU A 288 1.56 -9.90 8.64
CA LEU A 288 1.64 -10.95 7.64
C LEU A 288 2.73 -10.69 6.60
N PRO A 289 2.87 -9.48 6.02
CA PRO A 289 3.96 -9.18 5.11
C PRO A 289 5.34 -9.24 5.76
N VAL A 290 5.48 -8.76 7.00
CA VAL A 290 6.75 -8.83 7.76
C VAL A 290 7.18 -10.28 7.93
N VAL A 291 6.29 -11.12 8.46
CA VAL A 291 6.61 -12.54 8.69
C VAL A 291 6.86 -13.25 7.37
N GLY A 292 6.04 -12.99 6.35
CA GLY A 292 6.22 -13.56 5.02
C GLY A 292 7.55 -13.17 4.38
N TYR A 293 8.00 -11.93 4.56
CA TYR A 293 9.30 -11.46 4.07
C TYR A 293 10.47 -12.23 4.70
N PHE A 294 10.44 -12.48 6.01
CA PHE A 294 11.52 -13.23 6.68
C PHE A 294 11.45 -14.74 6.46
N LEU A 295 10.29 -15.28 6.13
CA LEU A 295 10.14 -16.69 5.80
C LEU A 295 10.66 -17.01 4.40
N LEU A 296 10.50 -16.11 3.44
CA LEU A 296 10.78 -16.37 2.01
C LEU A 296 12.18 -15.93 1.57
#